data_AF-A0A9E6F6P0-F1
#
_entry.id   AF-A0A9E6F6P0-F1
#
_cell.length_a   1.000
_cell.length_b   1.000
_cell.length_c   1.000
_cell.angle_alpha   90.00
_cell.angle_beta   90.00
_cell.angle_gamma   90.00
#
_symmetry.space_group_name_H-M   'P 1'
#
loop_
_entity.id
_entity.type
_entity.pdbx_description
1 polymer ?
#
loop_
_entity_poly.entity_id
_entity_poly.type
_entity_poly.pdbx_seq_one_letter_code
_entity_poly.pdbx_strand_id
1 'polypeptide(L)'
;MKSLFTWFIFVSAALLEIGGDALIRKGLRGTGIGIIILGFITLGCYGLVVNMVKWDFSRLLGVYVAVFALGSVLFGRFVFKETIPASTWVGLLVIIGGGLIIQFGQK
;
A
#
# COMPACT_ATOMS: atom_id res chain seq x y z
N MET A 1 21.98 -3.71 11.41
CA MET A 1 21.02 -4.81 11.12
C MET A 1 19.54 -4.46 11.35
N LYS A 2 19.17 -3.47 12.19
CA LYS A 2 17.76 -3.10 12.43
C LYS A 2 17.03 -2.45 11.24
N SER A 3 17.72 -1.69 10.39
CA SER A 3 17.07 -0.92 9.30
C SER A 3 16.61 -1.78 8.11
N LEU A 4 17.39 -2.77 7.68
CA LEU A 4 17.04 -3.60 6.51
C LEU A 4 15.79 -4.45 6.77
N PHE A 5 15.66 -4.97 7.99
CA PHE A 5 14.50 -5.76 8.42
C PHE A 5 13.23 -4.90 8.46
N THR A 6 13.31 -3.66 8.93
CA THR A 6 12.19 -2.71 8.91
C THR A 6 11.74 -2.40 7.48
N TRP A 7 12.68 -2.12 6.57
CA TRP A 7 12.36 -1.90 5.15
C TRP A 7 11.75 -3.13 4.50
N PHE A 8 12.25 -4.32 4.82
CA PHE A 8 11.70 -5.57 4.30
C PHE A 8 10.27 -5.81 4.78
N ILE A 9 9.99 -5.58 6.07
CA ILE A 9 8.63 -5.65 6.63
C ILE A 9 7.73 -4.65 5.91
N PHE A 10 8.20 -3.43 5.70
CA PHE A 10 7.41 -2.37 5.07
C PHE A 10 7.05 -2.69 3.62
N VAL A 11 8.02 -3.17 2.82
CA VAL A 11 7.77 -3.61 1.45
C VAL A 11 6.83 -4.80 1.42
N SER A 12 7.02 -5.78 2.31
CA SER A 12 6.14 -6.95 2.42
C SER A 12 4.72 -6.54 2.79
N ALA A 13 4.58 -5.59 3.71
CA ALA A 13 3.30 -5.03 4.14
C ALA A 13 2.57 -4.34 2.97
N ALA A 14 3.26 -3.47 2.22
CA ALA A 14 2.69 -2.82 1.05
C ALA A 14 2.25 -3.83 -0.03
N LEU A 15 3.04 -4.89 -0.27
CA LEU A 15 2.69 -5.94 -1.23
C LEU A 15 1.45 -6.73 -0.79
N LEU A 16 1.37 -7.10 0.49
CA LEU A 16 0.20 -7.77 1.06
C LEU A 16 -1.05 -6.90 0.94
N GLU A 17 -0.93 -5.61 1.20
CA GLU A 17 -2.05 -4.69 1.10
C GLU A 17 -2.57 -4.56 -0.33
N ILE A 18 -1.69 -4.23 -1.28
CA ILE A 18 -2.03 -4.08 -2.71
C ILE A 18 -2.60 -5.41 -3.25
N GLY A 19 -1.99 -6.54 -2.86
CA GLY A 19 -2.47 -7.87 -3.24
C GLY A 19 -3.83 -8.20 -2.65
N GLY A 20 -4.07 -7.87 -1.38
CA GLY A 20 -5.34 -8.06 -0.70
C GLY A 20 -6.47 -7.28 -1.37
N ASP A 21 -6.24 -6.01 -1.69
CA ASP A 21 -7.20 -5.16 -2.42
C ASP A 21 -7.45 -5.69 -3.84
N ALA A 22 -6.41 -6.13 -4.54
CA ALA A 22 -6.54 -6.74 -5.86
C ALA A 22 -7.38 -8.02 -5.82
N LEU A 23 -7.21 -8.86 -4.79
CA LEU A 23 -8.00 -10.07 -4.58
C LEU A 23 -9.47 -9.72 -4.31
N ILE A 24 -9.76 -8.80 -3.38
CA ILE A 24 -11.14 -8.39 -3.10
C ILE A 24 -11.80 -7.84 -4.37
N ARG A 25 -11.12 -6.94 -5.11
CA ARG A 25 -11.60 -6.40 -6.38
C ARG A 25 -11.90 -7.51 -7.40
N LYS A 26 -11.01 -8.50 -7.52
CA LYS A 26 -11.18 -9.65 -8.41
C LYS A 26 -12.36 -10.54 -7.98
N GLY A 27 -12.53 -10.76 -6.68
CA GLY A 27 -13.66 -11.52 -6.12
C GLY A 27 -15.01 -10.85 -6.39
N LEU A 28 -15.09 -9.53 -6.15
CA LEU A 28 -16.28 -8.71 -6.42
C LEU A 28 -16.62 -8.64 -7.91
N ARG A 29 -15.63 -8.75 -8.80
CA ARG A 29 -15.81 -8.74 -10.26
C ARG A 29 -16.16 -10.11 -10.88
N GLY A 30 -16.52 -11.10 -10.07
CA GLY A 30 -17.14 -12.34 -10.55
C GLY A 30 -16.37 -13.63 -10.30
N THR A 31 -15.25 -13.59 -9.56
CA THR A 31 -14.47 -14.80 -9.23
C THR A 31 -15.00 -15.54 -7.99
N GLY A 32 -15.97 -14.96 -7.27
CA GLY A 32 -16.67 -15.58 -6.16
C GLY A 32 -16.15 -15.21 -4.77
N ILE A 33 -16.94 -15.55 -3.74
CA ILE A 33 -16.72 -15.15 -2.34
C ILE A 33 -15.41 -15.70 -1.75
N GLY A 34 -14.93 -16.85 -2.21
CA GLY A 34 -13.67 -17.44 -1.73
C GLY A 34 -12.46 -16.54 -1.98
N ILE A 35 -12.41 -15.84 -3.11
CA ILE A 35 -11.34 -14.89 -3.42
C ILE A 35 -11.44 -13.62 -2.56
N ILE A 36 -12.66 -13.20 -2.22
CA ILE A 36 -12.90 -12.07 -1.30
C ILE A 36 -12.38 -12.41 0.09
N ILE A 37 -12.69 -13.60 0.60
CA ILE A 37 -12.21 -14.07 1.92
C ILE A 37 -10.69 -14.14 1.94
N LEU A 38 -10.07 -14.66 0.88
CA LEU A 38 -8.60 -14.68 0.77
C LEU A 38 -8.01 -13.26 0.81
N GLY A 39 -8.62 -12.31 0.09
CA GLY A 39 -8.23 -10.90 0.14
C GLY A 39 -8.37 -10.30 1.55
N PHE A 40 -9.46 -10.61 2.26
CA PHE A 40 -9.68 -10.17 3.64
C PHE A 40 -8.62 -10.73 4.60
N ILE A 41 -8.30 -12.03 4.49
CA ILE A 41 -7.22 -12.65 5.28
C ILE A 41 -5.88 -11.96 4.97
N THR A 42 -5.60 -11.69 3.69
CA THR A 42 -4.36 -11.03 3.26
C THR A 42 -4.23 -9.63 3.86
N LEU A 43 -5.31 -8.83 3.82
CA LEU A 43 -5.36 -7.51 4.46
C LEU A 43 -5.23 -7.58 5.98
N GLY A 44 -5.86 -8.58 6.61
CA GLY A 44 -5.71 -8.82 8.04
C GLY A 44 -4.26 -9.14 8.43
N CYS A 45 -3.59 -10.02 7.68
CA CYS A 45 -2.18 -10.33 7.89
C CYS A 45 -1.29 -9.10 7.70
N TYR A 46 -1.55 -8.29 6.67
CA TYR A 46 -0.88 -7.01 6.47
C TYR A 46 -1.02 -6.11 7.73
N GLY A 47 -2.25 -5.91 8.21
CA GLY A 47 -2.53 -5.08 9.37
C GLY A 47 -1.80 -5.54 10.64
N LEU A 48 -1.65 -6.86 10.83
CA LEU A 48 -0.84 -7.39 11.92
C LEU A 48 0.65 -7.10 11.74
N VAL A 49 1.19 -7.38 10.55
CA VAL A 49 2.62 -7.21 10.23
C VAL A 49 3.07 -5.75 10.40
N VAL A 50 2.28 -4.79 9.91
CA VAL A 50 2.64 -3.37 9.97
C VAL A 50 2.60 -2.83 11.41
N ASN A 51 1.64 -3.29 12.23
CA ASN A 51 1.47 -2.84 13.61
C ASN A 51 2.41 -3.52 14.61
N MET A 52 3.07 -4.63 14.22
CA MET A 52 4.12 -5.23 15.04
C MET A 52 5.41 -4.38 15.09
N VAL A 53 5.59 -3.43 14.17
CA VAL A 53 6.74 -2.53 14.14
C VAL A 53 6.50 -1.35 15.08
N LYS A 54 7.35 -1.21 16.10
CA LYS A 54 7.32 -0.08 17.03
C LYS A 54 7.90 1.19 16.39
N TRP A 55 7.14 1.79 15.48
CA TRP A 55 7.46 3.08 14.87
C TRP A 55 6.44 4.14 15.29
N ASP A 56 6.81 5.41 15.23
CA ASP A 56 5.85 6.51 15.48
C ASP A 56 4.75 6.44 14.44
N PHE A 57 3.53 6.10 14.87
CA PHE A 57 2.39 5.84 13.99
C PHE A 57 2.14 6.98 13.00
N SER A 58 2.32 8.23 13.44
CA SER A 58 2.15 9.42 12.60
C SER A 58 3.19 9.55 11.48
N ARG A 59 4.44 9.14 11.71
CA ARG A 59 5.51 9.15 10.69
C ARG A 59 5.33 7.97 9.73
N LEU A 60 5.04 6.81 10.28
CA LEU A 60 4.70 5.61 9.51
C LEU A 60 3.57 5.94 8.52
N LEU A 61 2.48 6.56 8.99
CA LEU A 61 1.30 6.88 8.18
C LEU A 61 1.64 7.70 6.92
N GLY A 62 2.47 8.75 7.06
CA GLY A 62 2.83 9.62 5.94
C GLY A 62 3.59 8.90 4.81
N VAL A 63 4.64 8.15 5.16
CA VAL A 63 5.43 7.38 4.19
C VAL A 63 4.59 6.23 3.61
N TYR A 64 3.79 5.60 4.46
CA TYR A 64 2.98 4.46 4.11
C TYR A 64 1.90 4.81 3.09
N VAL A 65 1.14 5.90 3.28
CA VAL A 65 0.14 6.35 2.31
C VAL A 65 0.78 6.64 0.94
N ALA A 66 1.97 7.25 0.92
CA ALA A 66 2.69 7.53 -0.32
C ALA A 66 3.14 6.25 -1.05
N VAL A 67 3.70 5.29 -0.32
CA VAL A 67 4.15 4.01 -0.90
C VAL A 67 2.97 3.16 -1.36
N PHE A 68 1.89 3.12 -0.59
CA PHE A 68 0.66 2.44 -0.98
C PHE A 68 0.05 3.05 -2.24
N ALA A 69 -0.09 4.38 -2.32
CA ALA A 69 -0.63 5.04 -3.50
C ALA A 69 0.21 4.77 -4.75
N LEU A 70 1.54 4.88 -4.62
CA LEU A 70 2.47 4.57 -5.71
C LEU A 70 2.35 3.11 -6.14
N GLY A 71 2.41 2.19 -5.19
CA GLY A 71 2.32 0.75 -5.46
C GLY A 71 0.99 0.37 -6.11
N SER A 72 -0.13 0.92 -5.64
CA SER A 72 -1.46 0.70 -6.21
C SER A 72 -1.58 1.19 -7.65
N VAL A 73 -1.05 2.38 -7.96
CA VAL A 73 -1.05 2.92 -9.33
C VAL A 73 -0.16 2.08 -10.25
N LEU A 74 1.04 1.69 -9.79
CA LEU A 74 1.93 0.83 -10.55
C LEU A 74 1.32 -0.57 -10.77
N PHE A 75 0.70 -1.15 -9.75
CA PHE A 75 0.01 -2.43 -9.85
C PHE A 75 -1.16 -2.35 -10.84
N GLY A 76 -1.97 -1.28 -10.79
CA GLY A 76 -3.02 -1.03 -11.77
C GLY A 76 -2.46 -0.91 -13.20
N ARG A 77 -1.34 -0.21 -13.36
CA ARG A 77 -0.67 -0.04 -14.64
C ARG A 77 -0.08 -1.34 -15.19
N PHE A 78 0.59 -2.15 -14.37
CA PHE A 78 1.34 -3.32 -14.84
C PHE A 78 0.54 -4.62 -14.80
N VAL A 79 -0.28 -4.83 -13.77
CA VAL A 79 -1.04 -6.07 -13.57
C VAL A 79 -2.40 -5.98 -14.23
N PHE A 80 -3.14 -4.89 -13.99
CA PHE A 80 -4.44 -4.68 -14.63
C PHE A 80 -4.34 -4.04 -16.02
N LYS A 81 -3.13 -3.65 -16.46
CA LYS A 81 -2.86 -3.01 -17.75
C LYS A 81 -3.73 -1.78 -18.01
N GLU A 82 -4.09 -1.07 -16.94
CA GLU A 82 -4.96 0.10 -17.02
C GLU A 82 -4.23 1.29 -17.65
N THR A 83 -4.97 2.09 -18.43
CA THR A 83 -4.50 3.37 -18.93
C THR A 83 -4.68 4.41 -17.83
N ILE A 84 -3.61 4.65 -17.07
CA ILE A 84 -3.59 5.63 -15.99
C ILE A 84 -3.53 7.04 -16.60
N PRO A 85 -4.54 7.90 -16.36
CA PRO A 85 -4.58 9.24 -16.92
C PRO A 85 -3.51 10.15 -16.30
N ALA A 86 -3.10 11.18 -17.03
CA ALA A 86 -2.09 12.15 -16.58
C ALA A 86 -2.46 12.82 -15.24
N SER A 87 -3.76 13.05 -15.00
CA SER A 87 -4.27 13.61 -13.74
C SER A 87 -3.95 12.72 -12.53
N THR A 88 -4.00 11.40 -12.68
CA THR A 88 -3.64 10.46 -11.60
C THR A 88 -2.16 10.56 -11.25
N TRP A 89 -1.27 10.76 -12.23
CA TRP A 89 0.15 10.96 -11.98
C TRP A 89 0.43 12.26 -11.22
N VAL A 90 -0.27 13.34 -11.56
CA VAL A 90 -0.17 14.61 -10.83
C VAL A 90 -0.67 14.44 -9.39
N GLY A 91 -1.82 13.80 -9.19
CA GLY A 91 -2.33 13.50 -7.85
C GLY A 91 -1.35 12.63 -7.04
N LEU A 92 -0.73 11.65 -7.68
CA LEU A 92 0.29 10.80 -7.04
C LEU A 92 1.51 11.60 -6.58
N LEU A 93 1.98 12.56 -7.38
CA LEU A 93 3.07 13.46 -6.98
C LEU A 93 2.69 14.29 -5.75
N VAL A 94 1.44 14.76 -5.67
CA VAL A 94 0.94 15.49 -4.49
C VAL A 94 0.91 14.60 -3.25
N ILE A 95 0.44 13.36 -3.37
CA ILE A 95 0.42 12.40 -2.26
C ILE A 95 1.85 12.13 -1.76
N ILE A 96 2.79 11.90 -2.67
CA ILE A 96 4.20 11.70 -2.33
C ILE A 96 4.76 12.94 -1.64
N GLY A 97 4.48 14.14 -2.16
CA GLY A 97 4.87 15.40 -1.53
C GLY A 97 4.31 15.55 -0.12
N GLY A 98 3.03 15.25 0.09
CA GLY A 98 2.39 15.23 1.41
C GLY A 98 3.05 14.24 2.37
N GLY A 99 3.36 13.04 1.91
CA GLY A 99 4.08 12.03 2.69
C GLY A 99 5.48 12.49 3.11
N LEU A 100 6.22 13.14 2.21
CA LEU A 100 7.53 13.73 2.52
C LEU A 100 7.42 14.86 3.55
N ILE A 101 6.41 15.72 3.44
CA ILE A 101 6.16 16.79 4.41
C ILE A 101 5.86 16.20 5.79
N ILE A 102 5.04 15.15 5.90
CA ILE A 102 4.75 14.48 7.17
C ILE A 102 6.02 13.85 7.76
N GLN A 103 6.85 13.24 6.91
CA GLN A 103 8.07 12.56 7.35
C GLN A 103 9.16 13.52 7.82
N PHE A 104 9.34 14.67 7.14
CA PHE A 104 10.45 15.60 7.37
C PHE A 104 10.04 16.94 8.00
N GLY A 105 8.74 17.21 8.15
CA GLY A 105 8.22 18.50 8.61
C GLY A 105 8.23 18.71 10.13
N GLN A 106 8.54 17.67 10.91
CA GLN A 106 8.62 17.80 12.37
C GLN A 106 10.05 18.13 12.79
N LYS A 107 10.23 19.32 13.41
CA LYS A 107 11.39 19.66 14.25
C LYS A 107 11.41 18.80 15.50
#